data_AF-A0A2D7RLQ6-F1
#
_entry.id   AF-A0A2D7RLQ6-F1
#
_cell.length_a   1.000
_cell.length_b   1.000
_cell.length_c   1.000
_cell.angle_alpha   90.00
_cell.angle_beta   90.00
_cell.angle_gamma   90.00
#
_symmetry.space_group_name_H-M   'P 1'
#
loop_
_entity.id
_entity.type
_entity.pdbx_description
1 polymer ?
#
loop_
_entity_poly.entity_id
_entity_poly.type
_entity_poly.pdbx_seq_one_letter_code
_entity_poly.pdbx_strand_id
1 'polypeptide(L)'
;MLNSEFLKYGVANLDGISAIHLDGDFDSVVKLLQGQVTSDCLLVSNSLGQPSSLCDEKGFILCNFDIIFSLDKWLIIINESSKDIFLSEIAKFLPFYKVACVIIDAEIFGISRKKDSHSMPDECVIIENEQLLLSIIVNLGPKHDLDTINVVNWSINRKIMGDHLINIENQGQFRPHELGQDKNRVSFSKGCFRGQEIIARMEYIGKA
;
A
#
# COMPACT_ATOMS: atom_id res chain seq x y z
N MET A 1 15.17 -13.19 15.25
CA MET A 1 15.91 -12.82 14.01
C MET A 1 15.08 -13.30 12.84
N LEU A 2 14.62 -12.39 11.98
CA LEU A 2 14.12 -12.77 10.66
C LEU A 2 15.28 -13.44 9.91
N ASN A 3 15.04 -14.58 9.27
CA ASN A 3 16.08 -15.31 8.53
C ASN A 3 16.56 -14.48 7.34
N SER A 4 17.64 -13.73 7.57
CA SER A 4 18.30 -12.82 6.63
C SER A 4 18.68 -13.47 5.29
N GLU A 5 18.83 -14.81 5.25
CA GLU A 5 19.23 -15.56 4.04
C GLU A 5 18.24 -15.44 2.87
N PHE A 6 16.95 -15.21 3.15
CA PHE A 6 15.91 -15.09 2.12
C PHE A 6 15.68 -13.66 1.64
N LEU A 7 16.19 -12.66 2.36
CA LEU A 7 16.06 -11.26 1.96
C LEU A 7 16.91 -11.00 0.72
N LYS A 8 16.27 -10.44 -0.31
CA LYS A 8 16.95 -9.98 -1.52
C LYS A 8 16.85 -8.48 -1.62
N TYR A 9 17.96 -7.82 -1.94
CA TYR A 9 18.03 -6.37 -2.06
C TYR A 9 18.20 -6.00 -3.52
N GLY A 10 17.60 -4.89 -3.94
CA GLY A 10 17.58 -4.48 -5.33
C GLY A 10 16.22 -3.93 -5.76
N VAL A 11 16.05 -3.79 -7.07
CA VAL A 11 14.83 -3.30 -7.71
C VAL A 11 14.14 -4.41 -8.49
N ALA A 12 12.82 -4.49 -8.37
CA ALA A 12 11.96 -5.29 -9.23
C ALA A 12 11.05 -4.39 -10.05
N ASN A 13 10.95 -4.63 -11.36
CA ASN A 13 9.83 -4.14 -12.15
C ASN A 13 8.58 -4.91 -11.73
N LEU A 14 7.53 -4.21 -11.28
CA LEU A 14 6.31 -4.82 -10.77
C LEU A 14 5.29 -5.01 -11.89
N ASP A 15 5.56 -5.96 -12.79
CA ASP A 15 4.62 -6.36 -13.84
C ASP A 15 3.27 -6.77 -13.24
N GLY A 16 2.17 -6.33 -13.87
CA GLY A 16 0.81 -6.61 -13.40
C GLY A 16 0.36 -5.74 -12.22
N ILE A 17 1.06 -4.63 -11.95
CA ILE A 17 0.61 -3.54 -11.09
C ILE A 17 0.11 -2.38 -11.96
N SER A 18 -0.97 -1.75 -11.51
CA SER A 18 -1.57 -0.55 -12.08
C SER A 18 -1.36 0.64 -11.15
N ALA A 19 -1.25 1.83 -11.74
CA ALA A 19 -1.29 3.11 -11.03
C ALA A 19 -2.59 3.85 -11.34
N ILE A 20 -3.38 4.14 -10.31
CA ILE A 20 -4.59 4.96 -10.41
C ILE A 20 -4.34 6.30 -9.74
N HIS A 21 -4.46 7.38 -10.48
CA HIS A 21 -4.44 8.71 -9.93
C HIS A 21 -5.80 9.12 -9.40
N LEU A 22 -5.81 9.61 -8.15
CA LEU A 22 -6.95 10.31 -7.57
C LEU A 22 -6.81 11.81 -7.89
N ASP A 23 -7.49 12.24 -8.95
CA ASP A 23 -7.49 13.61 -9.44
C ASP A 23 -8.49 14.46 -8.64
N GLY A 24 -7.96 15.39 -7.87
CA GLY A 24 -8.68 16.28 -6.98
C GLY A 24 -7.69 17.12 -6.18
N ASP A 25 -8.18 18.15 -5.47
CA ASP A 25 -7.31 18.90 -4.57
C ASP A 25 -6.82 18.00 -3.41
N PHE A 26 -5.64 18.33 -2.88
CA PHE A 26 -4.95 17.51 -1.89
C PHE A 26 -5.84 17.17 -0.68
N ASP A 27 -6.53 18.18 -0.13
CA ASP A 27 -7.40 17.99 1.04
C ASP A 27 -8.60 17.11 0.73
N SER A 28 -9.19 17.25 -0.45
CA SER A 28 -10.32 16.43 -0.89
C SER A 28 -9.93 14.96 -1.04
N VAL A 29 -8.77 14.66 -1.63
CA VAL A 29 -8.27 13.29 -1.76
C VAL A 29 -7.95 12.70 -0.39
N VAL A 30 -7.29 13.46 0.49
CA VAL A 30 -7.02 13.03 1.87
C VAL A 30 -8.33 12.74 2.62
N LYS A 31 -9.32 13.64 2.57
CA LYS A 31 -10.61 13.43 3.25
C LYS A 31 -11.35 12.21 2.74
N LEU A 32 -11.36 11.98 1.42
CA LEU A 32 -11.92 10.78 0.81
C LEU A 32 -11.24 9.53 1.36
N LEU A 33 -9.92 9.43 1.19
CA LEU A 33 -9.18 8.24 1.57
C LEU A 33 -9.26 7.99 3.07
N GLN A 34 -9.13 9.05 3.89
CA GLN A 34 -9.11 8.92 5.33
C GLN A 34 -10.38 8.27 5.89
N GLY A 35 -11.52 8.48 5.25
CA GLY A 35 -12.79 7.83 5.63
C GLY A 35 -13.00 6.42 5.06
N GLN A 36 -12.24 6.01 4.05
CA GLN A 36 -12.47 4.74 3.34
C GLN A 36 -11.41 3.67 3.58
N VAL A 37 -10.16 4.05 3.83
CA VAL A 37 -9.03 3.12 3.88
C VAL A 37 -8.49 2.92 5.30
N THR A 38 -7.78 1.80 5.52
CA THR A 38 -7.33 1.37 6.84
C THR A 38 -6.11 2.14 7.38
N SER A 39 -5.23 2.64 6.51
CA SER A 39 -4.02 3.38 6.88
C SER A 39 -4.26 4.87 7.09
N ASP A 40 -3.30 5.59 7.67
CA ASP A 40 -3.41 7.03 7.93
C ASP A 40 -2.84 7.85 6.77
N CYS A 41 -3.72 8.37 5.91
CA CYS A 41 -3.32 9.11 4.71
C CYS A 41 -2.68 10.48 5.01
N LEU A 42 -2.80 10.99 6.24
CA LEU A 42 -2.12 12.22 6.66
C LEU A 42 -0.60 12.05 6.74
N LEU A 43 -0.11 10.82 6.80
CA LEU A 43 1.31 10.51 6.83
C LEU A 43 1.94 10.44 5.43
N VAL A 44 1.13 10.44 4.37
CA VAL A 44 1.64 10.38 3.00
C VAL A 44 2.39 11.67 2.65
N SER A 45 3.56 11.52 2.05
CA SER A 45 4.39 12.61 1.56
C SER A 45 5.19 12.17 0.32
N ASN A 46 6.04 13.05 -0.22
CA ASN A 46 6.90 12.76 -1.37
C ASN A 46 7.90 11.61 -1.14
N SER A 47 8.14 11.21 0.12
CA SER A 47 9.09 10.15 0.48
C SER A 47 8.47 9.03 1.30
N LEU A 48 7.21 9.18 1.72
CA LEU A 48 6.52 8.23 2.59
C LEU A 48 5.16 7.89 1.97
N GLY A 49 5.01 6.63 1.58
CA GLY A 49 3.75 6.03 1.21
C GLY A 49 3.04 5.42 2.41
N GLN A 50 1.83 4.92 2.16
CA GLN A 50 1.02 4.20 3.13
C GLN A 50 0.45 2.94 2.47
N PRO A 51 0.95 1.73 2.83
CA PRO A 51 0.29 0.50 2.44
C PRO A 51 -1.08 0.46 3.14
N SER A 52 -2.13 0.10 2.39
CA SER A 52 -3.51 0.23 2.85
C SER A 52 -4.41 -0.88 2.31
N SER A 53 -5.65 -0.85 2.78
CA SER A 53 -6.69 -1.78 2.39
C SER A 53 -8.03 -1.05 2.30
N LEU A 54 -8.88 -1.48 1.37
CA LEU A 54 -10.32 -1.25 1.46
C LEU A 54 -10.95 -2.45 2.15
N CYS A 55 -11.84 -2.19 3.11
CA CYS A 55 -12.57 -3.23 3.82
C CYS A 55 -14.08 -3.03 3.67
N ASP A 56 -14.83 -4.11 3.86
CA ASP A 56 -16.28 -4.04 4.05
C ASP A 56 -16.63 -3.53 5.47
N GLU A 57 -17.92 -3.34 5.73
CA GLU A 57 -18.42 -2.91 7.04
C GLU A 57 -18.16 -3.91 8.18
N LYS A 58 -17.84 -5.17 7.86
CA LYS A 58 -17.48 -6.23 8.82
C LYS A 58 -15.96 -6.36 9.00
N GLY A 59 -15.18 -5.49 8.37
CA GLY A 59 -13.72 -5.44 8.45
C GLY A 59 -12.99 -6.44 7.56
N PHE A 60 -13.68 -7.15 6.67
CA PHE A 60 -13.04 -8.05 5.71
C PHE A 60 -12.39 -7.26 4.58
N ILE A 61 -11.18 -7.63 4.21
CA ILE A 61 -10.38 -6.97 3.18
C ILE A 61 -10.97 -7.28 1.80
N LEU A 62 -11.26 -6.22 1.04
CA LEU A 62 -11.71 -6.31 -0.34
C LEU A 62 -10.53 -6.27 -1.31
N CYS A 63 -9.56 -5.39 -1.07
CA CYS A 63 -8.32 -5.33 -1.84
C CYS A 63 -7.20 -4.65 -1.04
N ASN A 64 -5.95 -5.04 -1.32
CA ASN A 64 -4.74 -4.37 -0.83
C ASN A 64 -4.15 -3.48 -1.93
N PHE A 65 -3.59 -2.33 -1.54
CA PHE A 65 -2.89 -1.40 -2.41
C PHE A 65 -1.94 -0.53 -1.58
N ASP A 66 -1.03 0.17 -2.23
CA ASP A 66 -0.15 1.13 -1.57
C ASP A 66 -0.48 2.55 -2.07
N ILE A 67 -0.59 3.50 -1.15
CA ILE A 67 -0.92 4.89 -1.45
C ILE A 67 0.39 5.68 -1.42
N ILE A 68 0.72 6.36 -2.51
CA ILE A 68 1.91 7.20 -2.59
C ILE A 68 1.54 8.58 -3.15
N PHE A 69 2.35 9.59 -2.84
CA PHE A 69 2.28 10.90 -3.48
C PHE A 69 3.58 11.12 -4.25
N SER A 70 3.50 11.02 -5.58
CA SER A 70 4.66 11.07 -6.48
C SER A 70 4.25 11.73 -7.79
N LEU A 71 5.19 12.44 -8.44
CA LEU A 71 4.92 13.22 -9.66
C LEU A 71 3.78 14.25 -9.46
N ASP A 72 3.69 14.85 -8.26
CA ASP A 72 2.61 15.74 -7.81
C ASP A 72 1.20 15.10 -7.90
N LYS A 73 1.12 13.77 -7.80
CA LYS A 73 -0.12 13.01 -7.92
C LYS A 73 -0.30 12.05 -6.75
N TRP A 74 -1.53 11.98 -6.26
CA TRP A 74 -1.98 10.86 -5.42
C TRP A 74 -2.14 9.62 -6.28
N LEU A 75 -1.37 8.57 -5.99
CA LEU A 75 -1.37 7.33 -6.74
C LEU A 75 -1.75 6.16 -5.83
N ILE A 76 -2.67 5.34 -6.33
CA ILE A 76 -3.02 4.05 -5.78
C ILE A 76 -2.28 3.00 -6.63
N ILE A 77 -1.33 2.34 -6.00
CA ILE A 77 -0.50 1.29 -6.59
C ILE A 77 -1.13 -0.06 -6.21
N ILE A 78 -1.75 -0.71 -7.18
CA ILE A 78 -2.62 -1.88 -6.94
C ILE A 78 -2.36 -2.98 -7.95
N ASN A 79 -2.53 -4.24 -7.55
CA ASN A 79 -2.50 -5.34 -8.51
C ASN A 79 -3.63 -5.21 -9.54
N GLU A 80 -3.31 -5.42 -10.81
CA GLU A 80 -4.25 -5.30 -11.93
C GLU A 80 -5.53 -6.12 -11.70
N SER A 81 -5.40 -7.32 -11.14
CA SER A 81 -6.54 -8.20 -10.86
C SER A 81 -7.51 -7.67 -9.78
N SER A 82 -7.05 -6.75 -8.93
CA SER A 82 -7.84 -6.15 -7.85
C SER A 82 -8.27 -4.71 -8.15
N LYS A 83 -7.82 -4.13 -9.28
CA LYS A 83 -8.06 -2.74 -9.69
C LYS A 83 -9.56 -2.41 -9.74
N ASP A 84 -10.35 -3.28 -10.36
CA ASP A 84 -11.78 -3.03 -10.57
C ASP A 84 -12.57 -3.09 -9.26
N ILE A 85 -12.11 -3.86 -8.26
CA ILE A 85 -12.68 -3.84 -6.90
C ILE A 85 -12.51 -2.45 -6.30
N PHE A 86 -11.28 -1.91 -6.34
CA PHE A 86 -10.99 -0.59 -5.81
C PHE A 86 -11.84 0.48 -6.48
N LEU A 87 -11.87 0.49 -7.82
CA LEU A 87 -12.64 1.44 -8.61
C LEU A 87 -14.15 1.37 -8.28
N SER A 88 -14.70 0.17 -8.21
CA SER A 88 -16.12 -0.05 -7.89
C SER A 88 -16.47 0.44 -6.48
N GLU A 89 -15.64 0.14 -5.48
CA GLU A 89 -15.90 0.55 -4.11
C GLU A 89 -15.71 2.06 -3.91
N ILE A 90 -14.65 2.66 -4.48
CA ILE A 90 -14.37 4.08 -4.29
C ILE A 90 -15.33 4.98 -5.07
N ALA A 91 -15.83 4.53 -6.24
CA ALA A 91 -16.72 5.29 -7.11
C ALA A 91 -17.98 5.79 -6.40
N LYS A 92 -18.46 5.06 -5.39
CA LYS A 92 -19.63 5.41 -4.57
C LYS A 92 -19.42 6.73 -3.81
N PHE A 93 -18.17 7.11 -3.55
CA PHE A 93 -17.81 8.25 -2.72
C PHE A 93 -17.29 9.44 -3.54
N LEU A 94 -16.68 9.19 -4.70
CA LEU A 94 -16.05 10.20 -5.56
C LEU A 94 -16.88 11.50 -5.74
N PRO A 95 -18.19 11.46 -6.05
CA PRO A 95 -18.97 12.68 -6.28
C PRO A 95 -19.05 13.61 -5.07
N PHE A 96 -18.98 13.06 -3.85
CA PHE A 96 -19.08 13.84 -2.61
C PHE A 96 -17.80 14.59 -2.26
N TYR A 97 -16.66 14.16 -2.83
CA TYR A 97 -15.34 14.72 -2.56
C TYR A 97 -14.76 15.50 -3.74
N LYS A 98 -15.45 15.57 -4.89
CA LYS A 98 -14.92 16.20 -6.12
C LYS A 98 -13.58 15.58 -6.56
N VAL A 99 -13.46 14.26 -6.39
CA VAL A 99 -12.30 13.47 -6.82
C VAL A 99 -12.70 12.60 -8.01
N ALA A 100 -11.81 12.39 -8.96
CA ALA A 100 -11.94 11.44 -10.06
C ALA A 100 -10.81 10.40 -10.04
N CYS A 101 -11.06 9.24 -10.62
CA CYS A 101 -10.03 8.22 -10.82
C CYS A 101 -9.54 8.26 -12.27
N VAL A 102 -8.22 8.37 -12.46
CA VAL A 102 -7.57 8.38 -13.78
C VAL A 102 -6.49 7.31 -13.79
N ILE A 103 -6.58 6.32 -14.69
CA ILE A 103 -5.51 5.33 -14.84
C ILE A 103 -4.31 5.99 -15.50
N ILE A 104 -3.12 5.78 -14.95
CA ILE A 104 -1.87 6.32 -15.50
C ILE A 104 -1.05 5.18 -16.11
N ASP A 105 -0.56 5.42 -17.32
CA ASP A 105 0.47 4.61 -17.94
C ASP A 105 1.83 4.99 -17.33
N ALA A 106 2.31 4.16 -16.40
CA ALA A 106 3.56 4.35 -15.70
C ALA A 106 4.16 2.99 -15.32
N GLU A 107 5.49 2.91 -15.39
CA GLU A 107 6.21 1.73 -14.92
C GLU A 107 6.40 1.83 -13.40
N ILE A 108 6.04 0.78 -12.69
CA ILE A 108 6.09 0.75 -11.23
C ILE A 108 7.19 -0.20 -10.79
N PHE A 109 8.08 0.28 -9.92
CA PHE A 109 9.18 -0.50 -9.40
C PHE A 109 9.11 -0.59 -7.89
N GLY A 110 9.38 -1.80 -7.37
CA GLY A 110 9.55 -2.06 -5.95
C GLY A 110 11.03 -2.10 -5.62
N ILE A 111 11.47 -1.35 -4.61
CA ILE A 111 12.86 -1.31 -4.18
C ILE A 111 12.97 -1.91 -2.77
N SER A 112 13.87 -2.88 -2.63
CA SER A 112 14.22 -3.52 -1.36
C SER A 112 15.64 -3.13 -0.95
N ARG A 113 15.79 -2.45 0.20
CA ARG A 113 17.08 -1.94 0.70
C ARG A 113 17.32 -2.34 2.14
N LYS A 114 18.59 -2.35 2.55
CA LYS A 114 18.91 -2.33 3.99
C LYS A 114 18.53 -0.97 4.57
N LYS A 115 18.00 -0.94 5.79
CA LYS A 115 17.49 0.28 6.43
C LYS A 115 18.47 1.47 6.41
N ASP A 116 19.77 1.22 6.57
CA ASP A 116 20.80 2.28 6.59
C ASP A 116 21.33 2.68 5.21
N SER A 117 20.77 2.14 4.12
CA SER A 117 21.18 2.48 2.75
C SER A 117 20.56 3.79 2.30
N HIS A 118 21.25 4.54 1.43
CA HIS A 118 20.70 5.74 0.83
C HIS A 118 19.49 5.42 -0.05
N SER A 119 18.36 6.08 0.24
CA SER A 119 17.17 6.10 -0.63
C SER A 119 17.41 7.00 -1.83
N MET A 120 16.77 6.67 -2.95
CA MET A 120 16.80 7.51 -4.14
C MET A 120 15.85 8.70 -4.00
N PRO A 121 16.07 9.79 -4.75
CA PRO A 121 15.04 10.80 -4.96
C PRO A 121 13.76 10.15 -5.50
N ASP A 122 12.61 10.66 -5.07
CA ASP A 122 11.26 10.21 -5.49
C ASP A 122 10.87 8.78 -5.06
N GLU A 123 11.71 8.12 -4.26
CA GLU A 123 11.42 6.83 -3.63
C GLU A 123 10.44 7.01 -2.46
N CYS A 124 9.27 6.38 -2.54
CA CYS A 124 8.26 6.41 -1.48
C CYS A 124 8.37 5.15 -0.60
N VAL A 125 8.85 5.30 0.64
CA VAL A 125 8.92 4.21 1.61
C VAL A 125 7.51 3.75 1.98
N ILE A 126 7.23 2.45 1.92
CA ILE A 126 5.92 1.88 2.28
C ILE A 126 5.98 1.04 3.56
N ILE A 127 7.04 0.26 3.75
CA ILE A 127 7.20 -0.61 4.92
C ILE A 127 8.67 -0.60 5.31
N GLU A 128 8.94 -0.45 6.59
CA GLU A 128 10.29 -0.52 7.12
C GLU A 128 10.35 -1.26 8.46
N ASN A 129 11.49 -1.88 8.71
CA ASN A 129 11.87 -2.38 10.02
C ASN A 129 13.36 -2.15 10.25
N GLU A 130 13.92 -2.73 11.30
CA GLU A 130 15.33 -2.57 11.67
C GLU A 130 16.34 -3.05 10.61
N GLN A 131 15.92 -3.88 9.65
CA GLN A 131 16.81 -4.51 8.66
C GLN A 131 16.46 -4.13 7.22
N LEU A 132 15.19 -4.06 6.89
CA LEU A 132 14.67 -3.94 5.53
C LEU A 132 13.79 -2.70 5.40
N LEU A 133 13.97 -2.00 4.29
CA LEU A 133 13.15 -0.91 3.81
C LEU A 133 12.59 -1.32 2.44
N LEU A 134 11.27 -1.30 2.32
CA LEU A 134 10.54 -1.49 1.07
C LEU A 134 9.92 -0.18 0.64
N SER A 135 10.09 0.14 -0.62
CA SER A 135 9.62 1.38 -1.22
C SER A 135 9.12 1.17 -2.64
N ILE A 136 8.33 2.12 -3.11
CA ILE A 136 7.84 2.18 -4.48
C ILE A 136 8.43 3.41 -5.15
N ILE A 137 8.82 3.26 -6.41
CA ILE A 137 9.17 4.37 -7.29
C ILE A 137 8.45 4.22 -8.62
N VAL A 138 8.04 5.36 -9.19
CA VAL A 138 7.30 5.44 -10.45
C VAL A 138 8.26 5.93 -11.53
N ASN A 139 8.27 5.27 -12.69
CA ASN A 139 9.11 5.59 -13.85
C ASN A 139 10.60 5.68 -13.49
N LEU A 140 11.15 4.61 -12.93
CA LEU A 140 12.58 4.53 -12.61
C LEU A 140 13.42 4.69 -13.89
N GLY A 141 14.31 5.69 -13.91
CA GLY A 141 15.19 5.91 -15.03
C GLY A 141 16.14 4.72 -15.29
N PRO A 142 16.61 4.52 -16.54
CA PRO A 142 17.39 3.34 -16.94
C PRO A 142 18.80 3.26 -16.33
N LYS A 143 19.25 4.32 -15.64
CA LYS A 143 20.56 4.36 -14.97
C LYS A 143 20.34 4.42 -13.47
N HIS A 144 20.61 3.32 -12.79
CA HIS A 144 20.61 3.21 -11.34
C HIS A 144 21.68 2.20 -10.89
N ASP A 145 22.19 2.37 -9.68
CA ASP A 145 23.21 1.47 -9.09
C ASP A 145 22.59 0.31 -8.29
N LEU A 146 21.29 0.05 -8.48
CA LEU A 146 20.57 -1.05 -7.85
C LEU A 146 20.72 -2.37 -8.62
N ASP A 147 21.01 -3.44 -7.89
CA ASP A 147 20.87 -4.81 -8.40
C ASP A 147 19.42 -5.08 -8.81
N THR A 148 19.23 -5.88 -9.86
CA THR A 148 17.88 -6.32 -10.26
C THR A 148 17.48 -7.57 -9.49
N ILE A 149 16.27 -7.56 -8.94
CA ILE A 149 15.60 -8.73 -8.36
C ILE A 149 14.30 -8.99 -9.12
N ASN A 150 13.85 -10.25 -9.14
CA ASN A 150 12.55 -10.56 -9.76
C ASN A 150 11.37 -10.22 -8.82
N VAL A 151 10.17 -10.17 -9.38
CA VAL A 151 8.91 -9.90 -8.65
C VAL A 151 8.65 -10.90 -7.52
N VAL A 152 9.11 -12.15 -7.68
CA VAL A 152 8.97 -13.19 -6.66
C VAL A 152 9.76 -12.84 -5.40
N ASN A 153 11.01 -12.39 -5.54
CA ASN A 153 11.84 -11.95 -4.43
C ASN A 153 11.26 -10.73 -3.72
N TRP A 154 10.74 -9.75 -4.48
CA TRP A 154 9.99 -8.63 -3.93
C TRP A 154 8.79 -9.10 -3.09
N SER A 155 8.01 -10.05 -3.62
CA SER A 155 6.84 -10.60 -2.94
C SER A 155 7.22 -11.39 -1.68
N ILE A 156 8.35 -12.11 -1.70
CA ILE A 156 8.89 -12.81 -0.53
C ILE A 156 9.29 -11.80 0.55
N ASN A 157 9.99 -10.72 0.20
CA ASN A 157 10.35 -9.67 1.16
C ASN A 157 9.10 -9.06 1.83
N ARG A 158 8.05 -8.74 1.07
CA ARG A 158 6.76 -8.27 1.61
C ARG A 158 6.19 -9.24 2.65
N LYS A 159 6.13 -10.54 2.33
CA LYS A 159 5.65 -11.59 3.25
C LYS A 159 6.51 -11.71 4.51
N ILE A 160 7.84 -11.67 4.35
CA ILE A 160 8.80 -11.70 5.47
C ILE A 160 8.56 -10.49 6.40
N MET A 161 8.17 -9.34 5.87
CA MET A 161 7.80 -8.15 6.65
C MET A 161 6.38 -8.20 7.25
N GLY A 162 5.70 -9.34 7.15
CA GLY A 162 4.34 -9.51 7.67
C GLY A 162 3.26 -8.88 6.78
N ASP A 163 3.57 -8.55 5.53
CA ASP A 163 2.64 -7.95 4.59
C ASP A 163 2.11 -8.97 3.57
N HIS A 164 1.21 -9.84 4.02
CA HIS A 164 0.62 -10.91 3.20
C HIS A 164 -0.56 -10.39 2.38
N LEU A 165 -0.33 -10.02 1.13
CA LEU A 165 -1.39 -9.50 0.25
C LEU A 165 -2.40 -10.59 -0.14
N ILE A 166 -3.67 -10.21 -0.19
CA ILE A 166 -4.72 -11.03 -0.79
C ILE A 166 -4.70 -10.90 -2.31
N ASN A 167 -5.19 -11.93 -2.99
CA ASN A 167 -5.56 -11.89 -4.40
C ASN A 167 -7.09 -11.79 -4.54
N ILE A 168 -7.57 -11.80 -5.78
CA ILE A 168 -9.00 -11.77 -6.12
C ILE A 168 -9.81 -12.93 -5.52
N GLU A 169 -9.21 -14.13 -5.43
CA GLU A 169 -9.89 -15.33 -4.91
C GLU A 169 -10.16 -15.21 -3.41
N ASN A 170 -9.28 -14.50 -2.69
CA ASN A 170 -9.33 -14.31 -1.24
C ASN A 170 -10.12 -13.07 -0.81
N GLN A 171 -10.75 -12.35 -1.75
CA GLN A 171 -11.57 -11.17 -1.47
C GLN A 171 -12.64 -11.48 -0.43
N GLY A 172 -12.73 -10.65 0.61
CA GLY A 172 -13.77 -10.73 1.63
C GLY A 172 -13.62 -11.92 2.60
N GLN A 173 -12.51 -12.65 2.56
CA GLN A 173 -12.29 -13.84 3.41
C GLN A 173 -11.53 -13.54 4.70
N PHE A 174 -10.63 -12.54 4.67
CA PHE A 174 -9.70 -12.26 5.75
C PHE A 174 -9.80 -10.82 6.25
N ARG A 175 -9.51 -10.63 7.53
CA ARG A 175 -9.31 -9.34 8.19
C ARG A 175 -7.82 -9.04 8.35
N PRO A 176 -7.42 -7.78 8.56
CA PRO A 176 -6.00 -7.41 8.64
C PRO A 176 -5.17 -8.25 9.63
N HIS A 177 -5.70 -8.51 10.83
CA HIS A 177 -5.03 -9.31 11.87
C HIS A 177 -4.71 -10.74 11.44
N GLU A 178 -5.54 -11.35 10.60
CA GLU A 178 -5.38 -12.74 10.16
C GLU A 178 -4.22 -12.90 9.15
N LEU A 179 -3.75 -11.78 8.58
CA LEU A 179 -2.69 -11.71 7.59
C LEU A 179 -1.42 -10.99 8.09
N GLY A 180 -1.42 -10.53 9.34
CA GLY A 180 -0.36 -9.69 9.91
C GLY A 180 -0.35 -8.24 9.38
N GLN A 181 -1.39 -7.86 8.64
CA GLN A 181 -1.52 -6.54 8.02
C GLN A 181 -1.92 -5.46 9.05
N ASP A 182 -2.39 -5.84 10.24
CA ASP A 182 -2.67 -4.94 11.37
C ASP A 182 -1.47 -4.05 11.73
N LYS A 183 -0.25 -4.56 11.52
CA LYS A 183 0.99 -3.85 11.89
C LYS A 183 1.43 -2.79 10.89
N ASN A 184 1.16 -3.03 9.61
CA ASN A 184 1.70 -2.21 8.52
C ASN A 184 0.64 -1.44 7.76
N ARG A 185 -0.61 -1.95 7.68
CA ARG A 185 -1.69 -1.40 6.84
C ARG A 185 -2.83 -0.72 7.60
N VAL A 186 -2.87 -0.87 8.93
CA VAL A 186 -3.94 -0.32 9.76
C VAL A 186 -3.36 0.73 10.71
N SER A 187 -3.96 1.91 10.71
CA SER A 187 -3.73 2.88 11.76
C SER A 187 -4.84 2.75 12.81
N PHE A 188 -4.47 2.45 14.05
CA PHE A 188 -5.39 2.42 15.19
C PHE A 188 -5.53 3.79 15.88
N SER A 189 -4.76 4.79 15.45
CA SER A 189 -4.78 6.15 16.00
C SER A 189 -5.47 7.17 15.08
N LYS A 190 -5.86 6.77 13.86
CA LYS A 190 -6.59 7.64 12.92
C LYS A 190 -8.09 7.75 13.25
N GLY A 191 -8.75 8.66 12.55
CA GLY A 191 -10.20 8.82 12.59
C GLY A 191 -10.99 7.68 11.93
N CYS A 192 -12.32 7.85 11.88
CA CYS A 192 -13.25 6.82 11.43
C CYS A 192 -12.97 6.31 10.00
N PHE A 193 -12.91 4.99 9.82
CA PHE A 193 -12.93 4.34 8.49
C PHE A 193 -13.88 3.14 8.44
N ARG A 194 -14.22 2.69 7.23
CA ARG A 194 -15.15 1.56 7.03
C ARG A 194 -14.61 0.25 7.62
N GLY A 195 -15.43 -0.42 8.43
CA GLY A 195 -15.06 -1.68 9.08
C GLY A 195 -14.20 -1.54 10.35
N GLN A 196 -13.88 -0.31 10.76
CA GLN A 196 -12.98 -0.06 11.88
C GLN A 196 -13.45 -0.67 13.21
N GLU A 197 -14.77 -0.76 13.46
CA GLU A 197 -15.29 -1.18 14.75
C GLU A 197 -14.88 -2.63 15.06
N ILE A 198 -14.98 -3.49 14.04
CA ILE A 198 -14.60 -4.89 14.15
C ILE A 198 -13.08 -5.03 14.19
N ILE A 199 -12.35 -4.30 13.34
CA ILE A 199 -10.88 -4.35 13.27
C ILE A 199 -10.27 -3.88 14.60
N ALA A 200 -10.72 -2.75 15.14
CA ALA A 200 -10.27 -2.25 16.44
C ALA A 200 -10.62 -3.23 17.58
N ARG A 201 -11.80 -3.84 17.54
CA ARG A 201 -12.18 -4.83 18.56
C ARG A 201 -11.24 -6.04 18.57
N MET A 202 -10.81 -6.54 17.41
CA MET A 202 -9.83 -7.64 17.34
C MET A 202 -8.49 -7.27 17.96
N GLU A 203 -8.01 -6.05 17.75
CA GLU A 203 -6.76 -5.54 18.31
C GLU A 203 -6.77 -5.55 19.85
N TYR A 204 -7.86 -5.11 20.47
CA TYR A 204 -7.97 -5.05 21.93
C TYR A 204 -8.28 -6.40 22.57
N ILE A 205 -8.97 -7.31 21.89
CA ILE A 205 -9.18 -8.69 22.39
C ILE A 205 -7.85 -9.46 22.41
N GLY A 206 -6.99 -9.28 21.42
CA GLY A 206 -5.69 -9.96 21.36
C GLY A 206 -4.66 -9.51 22.39
N LYS A 207 -4.92 -8.42 23.11
CA LYS A 207 -4.06 -7.88 24.19
C LYS A 207 -4.52 -8.27 25.60
N ALA A 208 -5.66 -8.94 25.73
CA ALA A 208 -6.23 -9.38 27.01
C ALA A 208 -5.75 -10.77 27.43
#